data_AF-A0A2T2VEC4-F1
#
_entry.id   AF-A0A2T2VEC4-F1
#
_cell.length_a   1.000
_cell.length_b   1.000
_cell.length_c   1.000
_cell.angle_alpha   90.00
_cell.angle_beta   90.00
_cell.angle_gamma   90.00
#
_symmetry.space_group_name_H-M   'P 1'
#
loop_
_entity.id
_entity.type
_entity.pdbx_description
1 polymer ?
#
loop_
_entity_poly.entity_id
_entity_poly.type
_entity_poly.pdbx_seq_one_letter_code
_entity_poly.pdbx_strand_id
1 'polypeptide(L)'
;MNIEFLPMLPLSVAKKLQQLTMGNTLPASQFPGKWRAFFIEEGILSQQMLGRTKYRLVLNSKTGLEQYLANQHHIKDLKQYIDTLENKNLSGAEAQAIASDTKLRKASFNGFLIKSFHPIKAGLGDETITIDPLRGSFIFIADYHAFT
;
A
#
# COMPACT_ATOMS: atom_id res chain seq x y z
N MET A 1 20.13 13.11 5.48
CA MET A 1 18.67 13.11 5.65
C MET A 1 18.13 11.94 4.84
N ASN A 2 17.96 10.78 5.48
CA ASN A 2 17.42 9.61 4.80
C ASN A 2 15.93 9.85 4.62
N ILE A 3 15.51 10.06 3.37
CA ILE A 3 14.10 10.06 3.02
C ILE A 3 13.67 8.58 3.05
N GLU A 4 13.37 8.06 4.23
CA GLU A 4 12.63 6.81 4.33
C GLU A 4 11.25 7.08 3.71
N PHE A 5 11.02 6.56 2.51
CA PHE A 5 9.70 6.53 1.90
C PHE A 5 8.72 5.88 2.90
N LEU A 6 7.77 6.67 3.39
CA LEU A 6 6.70 6.17 4.24
C LEU A 6 5.88 5.15 3.44
N PRO A 7 5.76 3.89 3.91
CA PRO A 7 4.93 2.91 3.24
C PRO A 7 3.48 3.37 3.24
N MET A 8 2.68 2.86 2.31
CA MET A 8 1.23 3.05 2.29
C MET A 8 0.62 2.83 3.69
N LEU A 9 -0.27 3.73 4.12
CA LEU A 9 -0.96 3.64 5.40
C LEU A 9 -1.87 2.39 5.44
N PRO A 10 -1.56 1.36 6.25
CA PRO A 10 -2.35 0.12 6.27
C PRO A 10 -3.75 0.36 6.80
N LEU A 11 -4.73 -0.40 6.29
CA LEU A 11 -6.13 -0.32 6.74
C LEU A 11 -6.28 -0.43 8.27
N SER A 12 -5.52 -1.31 8.91
CA SER A 12 -5.56 -1.49 10.36
C SER A 12 -5.06 -0.27 11.15
N VAL A 13 -4.18 0.54 10.55
CA VAL A 13 -3.67 1.79 11.13
C VAL A 13 -4.66 2.91 10.86
N ALA A 14 -5.16 3.03 9.62
CA ALA A 14 -6.16 4.01 9.23
C ALA A 14 -7.41 3.94 10.12
N LYS A 15 -7.93 2.73 10.38
CA LYS A 15 -9.07 2.53 11.30
C LYS A 15 -8.78 2.97 12.73
N LYS A 16 -7.58 2.71 13.25
CA LYS A 16 -7.19 3.14 14.60
C LYS A 16 -7.07 4.66 14.68
N LEU A 17 -6.52 5.31 13.65
CA LEU A 17 -6.50 6.76 13.55
C LEU A 17 -7.92 7.33 13.53
N GLN A 18 -8.83 6.74 12.75
CA GLN A 18 -10.23 7.14 12.71
C GLN A 18 -10.89 7.01 14.09
N GLN A 19 -10.66 5.92 14.82
CA GLN A 19 -11.15 5.77 16.19
C GLN A 19 -10.65 6.90 17.10
N LEU A 20 -9.36 7.27 16.99
CA LEU A 20 -8.78 8.38 17.76
C LEU A 20 -9.39 9.74 17.36
N THR A 21 -9.71 9.96 16.08
CA THR A 21 -10.41 11.20 15.65
C THR A 21 -11.82 11.34 16.21
N MET A 22 -12.46 10.23 16.57
CA MET A 22 -13.79 10.19 17.18
C MET A 22 -13.75 10.39 18.70
N GLY A 23 -12.57 10.66 19.28
CA GLY A 23 -12.39 10.85 20.72
C GLY A 23 -12.19 9.56 21.52
N ASN A 24 -12.13 8.40 20.85
CA ASN A 24 -11.77 7.16 21.53
C ASN A 24 -10.28 7.18 21.89
N THR A 25 -9.90 6.41 22.92
CA THR A 25 -8.50 6.27 23.35
C THR A 25 -8.05 4.84 23.17
N LEU A 26 -6.82 4.64 22.70
CA LEU A 26 -6.30 3.30 22.43
C LEU A 26 -5.09 2.99 23.32
N PRO A 27 -4.99 1.78 23.91
CA PRO A 27 -3.76 1.31 24.51
C PRO A 27 -2.61 1.37 23.49
N ALA A 28 -1.45 1.88 23.89
CA ALA A 28 -0.32 2.02 23.00
C ALA A 28 0.14 0.67 22.41
N SER A 29 -0.06 -0.44 23.14
CA SER A 29 0.24 -1.80 22.69
C SER A 29 -0.63 -2.28 21.54
N GLN A 30 -1.85 -1.73 21.39
CA GLN A 30 -2.74 -2.11 20.30
C GLN A 30 -2.39 -1.39 18.99
N PHE A 31 -1.55 -0.35 19.02
CA PHE A 31 -1.14 0.36 17.82
C PHE A 31 0.19 -0.20 17.28
N PRO A 32 0.33 -0.48 15.96
CA PRO A 32 1.54 -1.06 15.41
C PRO A 32 2.79 -0.23 15.73
N GLY A 33 3.82 -0.86 16.30
CA GLY A 33 4.97 -0.16 16.88
C GLY A 33 5.69 0.79 15.93
N LYS A 34 5.90 0.38 14.67
CA LYS A 34 6.51 1.22 13.62
C LYS A 34 5.72 2.51 13.42
N TRP A 35 4.43 2.39 13.09
CA TRP A 35 3.55 3.54 12.87
C TRP A 35 3.36 4.41 14.11
N ARG A 36 3.31 3.78 15.30
CA ARG A 36 3.25 4.50 16.56
C ARG A 36 4.45 5.42 16.74
N ALA A 37 5.66 4.93 16.48
CA ALA A 37 6.88 5.73 16.60
C ALA A 37 6.86 6.92 15.62
N PHE A 38 6.54 6.67 14.34
CA PHE A 38 6.42 7.74 13.34
C PHE A 38 5.42 8.82 13.73
N PHE A 39 4.20 8.46 14.14
CA PHE A 39 3.21 9.46 14.50
C PHE A 39 3.54 10.23 15.77
N ILE A 40 4.33 9.66 16.68
CA ILE A 40 4.82 10.38 17.86
C ILE A 40 5.93 11.36 17.47
N GLU A 41 6.87 10.92 16.64
CA GLU A 41 7.97 11.75 16.12
C GLU A 41 7.44 12.95 15.33
N GLU A 42 6.43 12.73 14.49
CA GLU A 42 5.73 13.77 13.71
C GLU A 42 4.76 14.62 14.55
N GLY A 43 4.66 14.38 15.86
CA GLY A 43 3.81 15.16 16.77
C GLY A 43 2.31 14.97 16.56
N ILE A 44 1.88 13.95 15.83
CA ILE A 44 0.48 13.64 15.55
C ILE A 44 -0.18 12.96 16.75
N LEU A 45 0.53 12.02 17.38
CA LEU A 45 0.08 11.28 18.55
C LEU A 45 0.97 11.60 19.76
N SER A 46 0.38 11.59 20.94
CA SER A 46 1.13 11.59 22.20
C SER A 46 0.76 10.39 23.05
N GLN A 47 1.74 9.94 23.84
CA GLN A 47 1.55 8.90 24.84
C GLN A 47 1.22 9.51 26.18
N GLN A 48 0.10 9.09 26.76
CA GLN A 48 -0.27 9.43 28.13
C GLN A 48 -0.12 8.20 29.02
N MET A 49 0.53 8.37 30.16
CA MET A 49 0.70 7.31 31.15
C MET A 49 -0.62 7.08 31.89
N LEU A 50 -1.12 5.85 31.86
CA LEU A 50 -2.29 5.39 32.62
C LEU A 50 -1.89 4.70 33.94
N GLY A 51 -0.62 4.33 34.07
CA GLY A 51 -0.04 3.68 35.25
C GLY A 51 1.43 3.36 35.00
N ARG A 52 2.10 2.65 35.92
CA ARG A 52 3.58 2.49 35.91
C ARG A 52 4.16 1.93 34.60
N THR A 53 3.43 1.09 33.88
CA THR A 53 3.87 0.47 32.62
C THR A 53 2.88 0.62 31.46
N LYS A 54 1.71 1.22 31.70
CA LYS A 54 0.61 1.27 30.73
C LYS A 54 0.50 2.68 30.15
N TYR A 55 0.44 2.75 28.82
CA TYR A 55 0.30 3.98 28.06
C TYR A 55 -0.92 3.91 27.15
N ARG A 56 -1.63 5.03 27.01
CA ARG A 56 -2.62 5.26 25.94
C ARG A 56 -2.08 6.22 24.92
N LEU A 57 -2.54 6.07 23.69
CA LEU A 57 -2.33 7.02 22.62
C LEU A 57 -3.51 7.97 22.56
N VAL A 58 -3.18 9.24 22.39
CA VAL A 58 -4.13 10.34 22.23
C VAL A 58 -3.74 11.12 20.99
N LEU A 59 -4.75 11.58 20.27
CA LEU A 59 -4.57 12.46 19.12
C LEU A 59 -4.32 13.88 19.61
N ASN A 60 -3.26 14.51 19.11
CA ASN A 60 -2.89 15.86 19.53
C ASN A 60 -3.78 16.92 18.88
N SER A 61 -4.01 16.77 17.58
CA SER A 61 -4.90 17.64 16.82
C SER A 61 -5.53 16.88 15.67
N LYS A 62 -6.86 16.99 15.55
CA LYS A 62 -7.59 16.44 14.42
C LYS A 62 -7.18 17.12 13.11
N THR A 63 -7.08 18.45 13.11
CA THR A 63 -6.65 19.21 11.94
C THR A 63 -5.19 18.92 11.59
N GLY A 64 -4.34 18.70 12.58
CA GLY A 64 -2.94 18.31 12.37
C GLY A 64 -2.81 16.95 11.69
N LEU A 65 -3.62 15.97 12.09
CA LEU A 65 -3.68 14.67 11.40
C LEU A 65 -4.19 14.80 9.97
N GLU A 66 -5.27 15.56 9.74
CA GLU A 66 -5.83 15.77 8.40
C GLU A 66 -4.79 16.40 7.46
N GLN A 67 -4.07 17.43 7.93
CA GLN A 67 -2.99 18.06 7.16
C GLN A 67 -1.83 17.11 6.90
N TYR A 68 -1.40 16.35 7.92
CA TYR A 68 -0.34 15.36 7.76
C TYR A 68 -0.70 14.30 6.72
N LEU A 69 -1.91 13.74 6.81
CA LEU A 69 -2.41 12.73 5.88
C LEU A 69 -2.52 13.28 4.46
N ALA A 70 -2.98 14.51 4.29
CA ALA A 70 -3.08 15.15 2.98
C ALA A 70 -1.69 15.41 2.36
N ASN A 71 -0.72 15.83 3.17
CA ASN A 71 0.61 16.20 2.70
C ASN A 71 1.54 14.99 2.47
N GLN A 72 1.57 14.05 3.42
CA GLN A 72 2.52 12.93 3.42
C GLN A 72 1.98 11.67 2.76
N HIS A 73 0.65 11.50 2.75
CA HIS A 73 0.00 10.31 2.21
C HIS A 73 -0.98 10.61 1.08
N HIS A 74 -1.16 11.89 0.69
CA HIS A 74 -2.17 12.31 -0.28
C HIS A 74 -3.61 11.88 0.07
N ILE A 75 -3.87 11.63 1.36
CA ILE A 75 -5.19 11.22 1.88
C ILE A 75 -5.93 12.47 2.34
N LYS A 76 -6.91 12.92 1.54
CA LYS A 76 -7.75 14.08 1.86
C LYS A 76 -8.88 13.76 2.83
N ASP A 77 -9.44 12.55 2.74
CA ASP A 77 -10.49 12.05 3.62
C ASP A 77 -10.15 10.65 4.11
N LEU A 78 -9.90 10.54 5.43
CA LEU A 78 -9.53 9.28 6.06
C LEU A 78 -10.66 8.24 6.02
N LYS A 79 -11.92 8.67 6.10
CA LYS A 79 -13.07 7.76 6.03
C LYS A 79 -13.21 7.19 4.63
N GLN A 80 -13.20 8.07 3.61
CA GLN A 80 -13.25 7.63 2.22
C GLN A 80 -12.09 6.68 1.88
N TYR A 81 -10.89 6.96 2.41
CA TYR A 81 -9.74 6.08 2.26
C TYR A 81 -9.98 4.69 2.86
N ILE A 82 -10.54 4.61 4.08
CA ILE A 82 -10.89 3.34 4.72
C ILE A 82 -11.93 2.58 3.91
N ASP A 83 -13.03 3.23 3.52
CA ASP A 83 -14.12 2.62 2.76
C ASP A 83 -13.59 2.04 1.44
N THR A 84 -12.69 2.76 0.79
CA THR A 84 -12.04 2.30 -0.45
C THR A 84 -11.18 1.06 -0.22
N LEU A 85 -10.39 1.02 0.85
CA LEU A 85 -9.55 -0.14 1.17
C LEU A 85 -10.34 -1.37 1.61
N GLU A 86 -11.53 -1.20 2.16
CA GLU A 86 -12.43 -2.28 2.52
C GLU A 86 -13.13 -2.90 1.31
N ASN A 87 -13.45 -2.06 0.32
CA ASN A 87 -14.07 -2.48 -0.93
C ASN A 87 -13.03 -3.14 -1.84
N LYS A 88 -12.83 -4.46 -1.69
CA LYS A 88 -11.92 -5.29 -2.50
C LYS A 88 -12.17 -5.29 -4.02
N ASN A 89 -13.20 -4.59 -4.52
CA ASN A 89 -13.58 -4.49 -5.93
C ASN A 89 -13.14 -3.16 -6.55
N LEU A 90 -11.96 -2.66 -6.22
CA LEU A 90 -11.42 -1.47 -6.88
C LEU A 90 -11.11 -1.80 -8.35
N SER A 91 -11.79 -1.10 -9.26
CA SER A 91 -11.38 -1.02 -10.66
C SER A 91 -9.92 -0.52 -10.70
N GLY A 92 -9.12 -1.04 -11.63
CA GLY A 92 -7.70 -0.72 -11.74
C GLY A 92 -7.40 0.78 -11.73
N ALA A 93 -8.33 1.60 -12.27
CA ALA A 93 -8.22 3.05 -12.32
C ALA A 93 -8.40 3.76 -10.96
N GLU A 94 -9.30 3.28 -10.10
CA GLU A 94 -9.55 3.88 -8.77
C GLU A 94 -8.42 3.53 -7.80
N ALA A 95 -7.90 2.31 -7.90
CA ALA A 95 -6.69 1.91 -7.21
C ALA A 95 -5.51 2.78 -7.65
N GLN A 96 -5.42 3.17 -8.92
CA GLN A 96 -4.32 3.99 -9.46
C GLN A 96 -4.39 5.46 -9.03
N ALA A 97 -5.59 6.02 -8.88
CA ALA A 97 -5.81 7.38 -8.37
C ALA A 97 -5.46 7.52 -6.87
N ILE A 98 -5.66 6.45 -6.09
CA ILE A 98 -5.30 6.39 -4.67
C ILE A 98 -3.85 5.95 -4.48
N ALA A 99 -3.32 5.13 -5.40
CA ALA A 99 -1.94 4.63 -5.43
C ALA A 99 -1.01 5.47 -6.30
N SER A 100 -1.28 6.76 -6.46
CA SER A 100 -0.40 7.65 -7.22
C SER A 100 0.86 7.99 -6.42
N ASP A 101 1.53 7.01 -5.82
CA ASP A 101 2.86 6.58 -6.25
C ASP A 101 3.28 5.29 -5.52
N THR A 102 3.78 4.33 -6.31
CA THR A 102 4.58 3.16 -5.94
C THR A 102 4.02 2.13 -4.92
N LYS A 103 3.73 0.91 -5.42
CA LYS A 103 3.76 -0.40 -4.70
C LYS A 103 2.46 -0.92 -4.05
N LEU A 104 1.28 -0.40 -4.40
CA LEU A 104 -0.01 -0.94 -3.92
C LEU A 104 -0.36 -2.34 -4.48
N ARG A 105 0.37 -2.79 -5.50
CA ARG A 105 0.66 -4.21 -5.67
C ARG A 105 2.16 -4.35 -5.50
N LYS A 106 2.62 -5.32 -4.69
CA LYS A 106 3.83 -6.04 -5.12
C LYS A 106 3.48 -6.49 -6.54
N ALA A 107 4.01 -5.80 -7.55
CA ALA A 107 4.08 -6.35 -8.89
C ALA A 107 5.04 -7.53 -8.75
N SER A 108 4.54 -8.63 -8.17
CA SER A 108 5.20 -9.91 -8.24
C SER A 108 5.42 -10.12 -9.72
N PHE A 109 6.67 -10.31 -10.12
CA PHE A 109 7.03 -10.61 -11.50
C PHE A 109 6.49 -12.01 -11.81
N ASN A 110 5.19 -12.06 -12.07
CA ASN A 110 4.41 -13.27 -12.26
C ASN A 110 4.40 -13.55 -13.75
N GLY A 111 4.97 -14.68 -14.12
CA GLY A 111 5.23 -15.05 -15.50
C GLY A 111 6.51 -15.87 -15.60
N PHE A 112 6.96 -16.12 -16.82
CA PHE A 112 8.18 -16.88 -17.08
C PHE A 112 8.92 -16.37 -18.32
N LEU A 113 10.21 -16.69 -18.38
CA LEU A 113 11.08 -16.34 -19.50
C LEU A 113 11.11 -17.48 -20.50
N ILE A 114 10.91 -17.16 -21.78
CA ILE A 114 11.05 -18.10 -22.88
C ILE A 114 12.30 -17.74 -23.67
N LYS A 115 13.17 -18.74 -23.80
CA LYS A 115 14.27 -18.75 -24.77
C LYS A 115 13.84 -19.63 -25.93
N SER A 116 14.18 -19.21 -27.14
CA SER A 116 14.05 -20.06 -28.32
C SER A 116 15.30 -19.98 -29.19
N PHE A 117 15.62 -21.08 -29.87
CA PHE A 117 16.70 -21.15 -30.85
C PHE A 117 16.20 -20.95 -32.29
N HIS A 118 14.91 -21.14 -32.53
CA HIS A 118 14.23 -20.94 -33.82
C HIS A 118 12.83 -20.36 -33.58
N PRO A 119 12.19 -19.69 -34.55
CA PRO A 119 10.84 -19.16 -34.37
C PRO A 119 9.84 -20.27 -33.99
N ILE A 120 9.13 -20.12 -32.86
CA ILE A 120 8.08 -21.06 -32.40
C ILE A 120 6.73 -20.34 -32.45
N LYS A 121 5.69 -21.00 -32.95
CA LYS A 121 4.31 -20.49 -32.80
C LYS A 121 3.73 -20.92 -31.45
N ALA A 122 3.14 -19.99 -30.73
CA ALA A 122 2.47 -20.23 -29.45
C ALA A 122 1.12 -19.49 -29.40
N GLY A 123 0.22 -19.95 -28.54
CA GLY A 123 -1.00 -19.24 -28.19
C GLY A 123 -0.77 -18.31 -27.00
N LEU A 124 -1.40 -17.14 -27.03
CA LEU A 124 -1.53 -16.25 -25.88
C LEU A 124 -2.95 -15.68 -25.86
N GLY A 125 -3.82 -16.29 -25.06
CA GLY A 125 -5.25 -16.06 -25.13
C GLY A 125 -5.81 -16.54 -26.46
N ASP A 126 -6.56 -15.66 -27.15
CA ASP A 126 -7.15 -15.96 -28.46
C ASP A 126 -6.21 -15.65 -29.64
N GLU A 127 -4.99 -15.17 -29.37
CA GLU A 127 -4.02 -14.79 -30.39
C GLU A 127 -2.94 -15.87 -30.59
N THR A 128 -2.50 -16.03 -31.84
CA THR A 128 -1.29 -16.81 -32.16
C THR A 128 -0.11 -15.87 -32.30
N ILE A 129 0.92 -16.08 -31.47
CA ILE A 129 2.16 -15.31 -31.46
C ILE A 129 3.32 -16.15 -32.01
N THR A 130 4.37 -15.47 -32.50
CA THR A 130 5.65 -16.11 -32.86
C THR A 130 6.71 -15.69 -31.84
N ILE A 131 7.30 -16.68 -31.18
CA ILE A 131 8.39 -16.52 -30.21
C ILE A 131 9.71 -16.66 -30.97
N ASP A 132 10.33 -15.53 -31.27
CA ASP A 132 11.63 -15.43 -31.93
C ASP A 132 12.51 -14.37 -31.24
N PRO A 133 13.01 -14.65 -30.02
CA PRO A 133 13.86 -13.71 -29.30
C PRO A 133 15.22 -13.58 -29.99
N LEU A 134 15.71 -12.34 -30.11
CA LEU A 134 17.05 -12.08 -30.62
C LEU A 134 18.09 -12.85 -29.81
N ARG A 135 19.16 -13.33 -30.45
CA ARG A 135 20.25 -14.05 -29.78
C ARG A 135 20.80 -13.25 -28.59
N GLY A 136 20.80 -13.87 -27.41
CA GLY A 136 21.19 -13.21 -26.15
C GLY A 136 20.03 -12.57 -25.38
N SER A 137 18.80 -12.65 -25.91
CA SER A 137 17.58 -12.17 -25.25
C SER A 137 16.61 -13.31 -24.92
N PHE A 138 15.50 -12.95 -24.28
CA PHE A 138 14.37 -13.82 -23.96
C PHE A 138 13.09 -13.00 -24.06
N ILE A 139 11.96 -13.67 -24.26
CA ILE A 139 10.64 -13.06 -24.16
C ILE A 139 10.06 -13.40 -22.79
N PHE A 140 9.50 -12.41 -22.10
CA PHE A 140 8.78 -12.63 -20.85
C PHE A 140 7.28 -12.74 -21.12
N ILE A 141 6.66 -13.82 -20.63
CA ILE A 141 5.22 -14.02 -20.70
C ILE A 141 4.62 -13.72 -19.32
N ALA A 142 3.97 -12.57 -19.20
CA ALA A 142 3.31 -12.15 -17.97
C ALA A 142 1.99 -12.90 -17.74
N ASP A 143 1.17 -13.06 -18.79
CA ASP A 143 -0.09 -13.80 -18.72
C ASP A 143 0.12 -15.29 -19.01
N TYR A 144 0.81 -15.98 -18.10
CA TYR A 144 1.15 -17.39 -18.26
C TYR A 144 -0.06 -18.33 -18.17
N HIS A 145 -1.19 -17.86 -17.66
CA HIS A 145 -2.42 -18.66 -17.58
C HIS A 145 -3.08 -18.84 -18.94
N ALA A 146 -2.90 -17.87 -19.84
CA ALA A 146 -3.44 -17.89 -21.19
C ALA A 146 -2.46 -18.43 -22.24
N PHE A 147 -1.27 -18.90 -21.82
CA PHE A 147 -0.22 -19.36 -22.73
C PHE A 147 -0.35 -20.86 -23.04
N THR A 148 -0.34 -21.22 -24.33
CA THR A 148 -0.47 -22.62 -24.81
C THR A 148 0.49 -22.96 -25.93
#